data_AF-A0A937NIK2-F1
#
_entry.id   AF-A0A937NIK2-F1
#
_cell.length_a   1.000
_cell.length_b   1.000
_cell.length_c   1.000
_cell.angle_alpha   90.00
_cell.angle_beta   90.00
_cell.angle_gamma   90.00
#
_symmetry.space_group_name_H-M   'P 1'
#
loop_
_entity.id
_entity.type
_entity.pdbx_description
1 polymer ?
#
loop_
_entity_poly.entity_id
_entity_poly.type
_entity_poly.pdbx_seq_one_letter_code
_entity_poly.pdbx_strand_id
1 'polypeptide(L)'
;MKHNTHIYLAAKAIEFTKQSVDNTILENGKHLTRSRKTKERNMATDRQRILKYYQDWISEASWAPDDILCDNDPYHIFKLFMDDEFPNHGLVDKPKFERDGVVYYKFAGGLPYRIDHFAQQIMSMSKLRDYNDQFDLRQIMYNYLLISHYVVDAHVPMHCDLRDDPPTKGRDTEPSRRKGSDKPSGKYMDKDAHGKLEQLWDNAVTPVAIREEIIPRAWAKDRVDNTKYSDDVSFCLDDCKKGQAIRVPIISGTGLMRFMIDVCIESKKRGRKLFPLDNPKKRNDDILAKTTREIFADCIGNLMAVWRYIWVRHQE
;
A
#
# COMPACT_ATOMS: atom_id res chain seq x y z
N MET A 1 -8.57 5.81 13.28
CA MET A 1 -9.19 6.54 12.15
C MET A 1 -10.38 5.72 11.67
N LYS A 2 -11.25 6.15 10.75
CA LYS A 2 -12.17 5.17 10.13
C LYS A 2 -11.36 4.53 9.01
N HIS A 3 -10.77 3.34 9.22
CA HIS A 3 -9.91 2.64 8.24
C HIS A 3 -10.68 2.16 6.98
N ASN A 4 -11.64 2.97 6.51
CA ASN A 4 -12.55 2.70 5.41
C ASN A 4 -11.80 2.60 4.09
N THR A 5 -10.75 3.41 3.90
CA THR A 5 -9.87 3.31 2.73
C THR A 5 -9.22 1.92 2.65
N HIS A 6 -8.64 1.43 3.75
CA HIS A 6 -8.04 0.08 3.81
C HIS A 6 -9.08 -1.02 3.54
N ILE A 7 -10.23 -0.94 4.20
CA ILE A 7 -11.32 -1.92 4.04
C ILE A 7 -11.79 -1.98 2.58
N TYR A 8 -12.04 -0.82 1.97
CA TYR A 8 -12.50 -0.73 0.59
C TYR A 8 -11.49 -1.29 -0.40
N LEU A 9 -10.21 -0.91 -0.29
CA LEU A 9 -9.15 -1.37 -1.19
C LEU A 9 -8.97 -2.90 -1.10
N ALA A 10 -8.99 -3.46 0.11
CA ALA A 10 -8.94 -4.90 0.32
C ALA A 10 -10.15 -5.61 -0.29
N ALA A 11 -11.38 -5.12 -0.02
CA ALA A 11 -12.60 -5.68 -0.58
C ALA A 11 -12.61 -5.67 -2.12
N LYS A 12 -12.17 -4.56 -2.74
CA LYS A 12 -12.02 -4.45 -4.19
C LYS A 12 -10.98 -5.40 -4.76
N ALA A 13 -9.84 -5.56 -4.10
CA ALA A 13 -8.86 -6.56 -4.50
C ALA A 13 -9.44 -8.00 -4.46
N ILE A 14 -10.25 -8.34 -3.46
CA ILE A 14 -10.97 -9.63 -3.42
C ILE A 14 -11.94 -9.75 -4.60
N GLU A 15 -12.78 -8.73 -4.82
CA GLU A 15 -13.76 -8.67 -5.91
C GLU A 15 -13.11 -8.89 -7.28
N PHE A 16 -11.92 -8.32 -7.48
CA PHE A 16 -11.25 -8.29 -8.78
C PHE A 16 -10.26 -9.42 -9.02
N THR A 17 -9.91 -10.19 -7.98
CA THR A 17 -8.86 -11.23 -8.03
C THR A 17 -8.96 -12.16 -9.23
N LYS A 18 -10.16 -12.63 -9.60
CA LYS A 18 -10.35 -13.52 -10.75
C LYS A 18 -10.26 -12.78 -12.10
N GLN A 19 -10.84 -11.59 -12.18
CA GLN A 19 -10.97 -10.84 -13.44
C GLN A 19 -9.64 -10.19 -13.86
N SER A 20 -8.82 -9.82 -12.88
CA SER A 20 -7.52 -9.16 -13.07
C SER A 20 -6.45 -10.04 -13.73
N VAL A 21 -6.69 -11.35 -13.86
CA VAL A 21 -5.82 -12.28 -14.62
C VAL A 21 -5.59 -11.79 -16.05
N ASP A 22 -6.57 -11.09 -16.63
CA ASP A 22 -6.42 -10.56 -17.98
C ASP A 22 -5.46 -9.37 -18.10
N ASN A 23 -5.29 -8.62 -17.00
CA ASN A 23 -4.38 -7.49 -16.87
C ASN A 23 -3.17 -7.81 -15.97
N THR A 24 -2.81 -9.10 -15.85
CA THR A 24 -1.57 -9.51 -15.20
C THR A 24 -0.36 -9.21 -16.09
N ILE A 25 0.65 -8.55 -15.52
CA ILE A 25 1.83 -8.01 -16.21
C ILE A 25 3.09 -8.73 -15.71
N LEU A 26 3.92 -9.20 -16.64
CA LEU A 26 5.25 -9.74 -16.37
C LEU A 26 6.26 -8.62 -16.12
N GLU A 27 7.41 -8.92 -15.52
CA GLU A 27 8.48 -7.93 -15.27
C GLU A 27 8.92 -7.17 -16.55
N ASN A 28 8.84 -7.81 -17.72
CA ASN A 28 9.15 -7.19 -19.01
C ASN A 28 7.99 -6.38 -19.61
N GLY A 29 6.94 -6.10 -18.84
CA GLY A 29 5.76 -5.35 -19.26
C GLY A 29 4.76 -6.12 -20.14
N LYS A 30 5.06 -7.36 -20.52
CA LYS A 30 4.14 -8.18 -21.35
C LYS A 30 3.05 -8.80 -20.49
N HIS A 31 1.89 -9.06 -21.11
CA HIS A 31 0.82 -9.82 -20.46
C HIS A 31 1.10 -11.32 -20.46
N LEU A 32 0.41 -12.06 -19.58
CA LEU A 32 0.38 -13.51 -19.61
C LEU A 32 -0.08 -14.08 -20.96
N THR A 33 0.57 -15.15 -21.39
CA THR A 33 0.14 -15.96 -22.55
C THR A 33 -1.19 -16.67 -22.25
N ARG A 34 -1.93 -17.05 -23.30
CA ARG A 34 -3.23 -17.72 -23.17
C ARG A 34 -3.18 -18.97 -22.28
N SER A 35 -2.16 -19.82 -22.44
CA SER A 35 -2.01 -21.04 -21.64
C SER A 35 -1.76 -20.74 -20.16
N ARG A 36 -0.87 -19.78 -19.85
CA ARG A 36 -0.60 -19.35 -18.48
C ARG A 36 -1.82 -18.68 -17.83
N LYS A 37 -2.60 -17.91 -18.59
CA LYS A 37 -3.84 -17.29 -18.11
C LYS A 37 -4.87 -18.30 -17.62
N THR A 38 -5.04 -19.43 -18.31
CA THR A 38 -6.00 -20.45 -17.87
C THR A 38 -5.63 -21.03 -16.50
N LYS A 39 -4.36 -21.41 -16.32
CA LYS A 39 -3.87 -21.92 -15.02
C LYS A 39 -4.02 -20.87 -13.92
N GLU A 40 -3.61 -19.64 -14.19
CA GLU A 40 -3.73 -18.53 -13.22
C GLU A 40 -5.19 -18.25 -12.87
N ARG A 41 -6.12 -18.30 -13.83
CA ARG A 41 -7.55 -18.05 -13.58
C ARG A 41 -8.17 -19.09 -12.65
N ASN A 42 -7.75 -20.34 -12.74
CA ASN A 42 -8.20 -21.37 -11.80
C ASN A 42 -7.72 -21.06 -10.38
N MET A 43 -6.42 -20.80 -10.21
CA MET A 43 -5.85 -20.43 -8.91
C MET A 43 -6.46 -19.15 -8.33
N ALA A 44 -6.69 -18.15 -9.17
CA ALA A 44 -7.33 -16.90 -8.79
C ALA A 44 -8.80 -17.11 -8.40
N THR A 45 -9.51 -18.05 -9.05
CA THR A 45 -10.89 -18.39 -8.68
C THR A 45 -10.94 -19.03 -7.29
N ASP A 46 -10.04 -19.97 -7.00
CA ASP A 46 -9.97 -20.59 -5.67
C ASP A 46 -9.60 -19.59 -4.58
N ARG A 47 -8.56 -18.78 -4.83
CA ARG A 47 -8.13 -17.70 -3.92
C ARG A 47 -9.25 -16.71 -3.66
N GLN A 48 -9.93 -16.23 -4.71
CA GLN A 48 -11.06 -15.32 -4.58
C GLN A 48 -12.18 -15.93 -3.76
N ARG A 49 -12.56 -17.18 -4.02
CA ARG A 49 -13.64 -17.86 -3.29
C ARG A 49 -13.34 -17.93 -1.79
N ILE A 50 -12.11 -18.29 -1.43
CA ILE A 50 -11.71 -18.42 -0.02
C ILE A 50 -11.64 -17.05 0.64
N LEU A 51 -11.04 -16.04 -0.01
CA LEU A 51 -11.00 -14.68 0.53
C LEU A 51 -12.41 -14.09 0.72
N LYS A 52 -13.34 -14.31 -0.24
CA LYS A 52 -14.74 -13.90 -0.12
C LYS A 52 -15.43 -14.56 1.07
N TYR A 53 -15.14 -15.82 1.36
CA TYR A 53 -15.71 -16.52 2.51
C TYR A 53 -15.32 -15.88 3.85
N TYR A 54 -14.11 -15.31 3.94
CA TYR A 54 -13.60 -14.66 5.15
C TYR A 54 -13.65 -13.12 5.13
N GLN A 55 -14.31 -12.53 4.11
CA GLN A 55 -14.25 -11.08 3.86
C GLN A 55 -14.77 -10.22 5.03
N ASP A 56 -15.65 -10.76 5.86
CA ASP A 56 -16.23 -10.05 7.01
C ASP A 56 -15.16 -9.64 8.04
N TRP A 57 -14.00 -10.30 8.04
CA TRP A 57 -12.87 -9.94 8.90
C TRP A 57 -11.99 -8.84 8.33
N ILE A 58 -12.23 -8.35 7.11
CA ILE A 58 -11.49 -7.22 6.55
C ILE A 58 -11.58 -6.02 7.48
N SER A 59 -12.75 -5.77 8.08
CA SER A 59 -12.93 -4.64 8.99
C SER A 59 -11.94 -4.71 10.13
N GLU A 60 -11.93 -5.80 10.90
CA GLU A 60 -10.99 -6.02 12.01
C GLU A 60 -9.53 -5.99 11.55
N ALA A 61 -9.20 -6.74 10.50
CA ALA A 61 -7.84 -6.84 9.98
C ALA A 61 -7.29 -5.49 9.47
N SER A 62 -8.15 -4.53 9.12
CA SER A 62 -7.75 -3.21 8.61
C SER A 62 -7.37 -2.22 9.71
N TRP A 63 -7.80 -2.40 10.97
CA TRP A 63 -7.44 -1.51 12.09
C TRP A 63 -6.66 -2.22 13.21
N ALA A 64 -6.67 -3.55 13.23
CA ALA A 64 -5.93 -4.33 14.23
C ALA A 64 -4.41 -4.03 14.29
N PRO A 65 -3.69 -3.79 13.17
CA PRO A 65 -2.27 -3.40 13.22
C PRO A 65 -2.01 -2.16 14.08
N ASP A 66 -2.85 -1.13 13.91
CA ASP A 66 -2.74 0.14 14.63
C ASP A 66 -3.15 0.00 16.10
N ASP A 67 -4.32 -0.59 16.35
CA ASP A 67 -4.98 -0.48 17.66
C ASP A 67 -4.72 -1.68 18.59
N ILE A 68 -4.42 -2.87 18.05
CA ILE A 68 -4.31 -4.12 18.81
C ILE A 68 -2.88 -4.65 18.84
N LEU A 69 -2.25 -4.74 17.66
CA LEU A 69 -0.86 -5.18 17.57
C LEU A 69 0.09 -4.07 18.04
N CYS A 70 -0.38 -2.83 18.05
CA CYS A 70 0.40 -1.64 18.38
C CYS A 70 1.71 -1.62 17.56
N ASP A 71 1.61 -2.05 16.31
CA ASP A 71 2.71 -1.98 15.36
C ASP A 71 2.87 -0.50 15.01
N ASN A 72 3.49 0.28 15.87
CA ASN A 72 3.58 1.74 15.69
C ASN A 72 4.36 2.12 14.39
N ASP A 73 4.72 3.40 14.26
CA ASP A 73 5.57 3.98 13.20
C ASP A 73 6.65 3.04 12.60
N PRO A 74 7.43 2.24 13.37
CA PRO A 74 8.45 1.37 12.78
C PRO A 74 7.96 0.42 11.69
N TYR A 75 6.68 0.03 11.68
CA TYR A 75 6.16 -0.95 10.74
C TYR A 75 5.12 -0.41 9.76
N HIS A 76 4.64 0.83 9.95
CA HIS A 76 3.66 1.48 9.07
C HIS A 76 4.30 2.46 8.07
N ILE A 77 5.57 2.81 8.29
CA ILE A 77 6.29 3.76 7.43
C ILE A 77 7.52 3.13 6.77
N PHE A 78 7.97 3.79 5.71
CA PHE A 78 9.25 3.57 5.06
C PHE A 78 9.78 4.91 4.53
N LYS A 79 10.19 5.79 5.45
CA LYS A 79 10.51 7.18 5.13
C LYS A 79 11.78 7.25 4.27
N LEU A 80 11.60 7.73 3.04
CA LEU A 80 12.65 7.95 2.05
C LEU A 80 12.91 9.44 1.85
N PHE A 81 14.14 9.76 1.46
CA PHE A 81 14.51 11.09 0.99
C PHE A 81 15.54 11.06 -0.14
N MET A 82 15.72 12.20 -0.81
CA MET A 82 16.71 12.44 -1.87
C MET A 82 17.61 13.63 -1.53
N ASP A 83 18.75 13.72 -2.23
CA ASP A 83 19.75 14.77 -2.04
C ASP A 83 19.20 16.18 -2.31
N ASP A 84 18.26 16.34 -3.25
CA ASP A 84 17.63 17.62 -3.57
C ASP A 84 16.62 18.10 -2.51
N GLU A 85 16.11 17.17 -1.69
CA GLU A 85 15.20 17.46 -0.58
C GLU A 85 15.96 17.85 0.69
N PHE A 86 17.13 17.24 0.90
CA PHE A 86 17.98 17.42 2.07
C PHE A 86 19.46 17.46 1.64
N PRO A 87 19.90 18.57 1.00
CA PRO A 87 21.28 18.69 0.56
C PRO A 87 22.22 18.67 1.77
N ASN A 88 23.39 18.05 1.62
CA ASN A 88 24.40 17.93 2.67
C ASN A 88 23.91 17.24 3.95
N HIS A 89 22.94 16.33 3.85
CA HIS A 89 22.40 15.60 5.01
C HIS A 89 23.44 14.79 5.81
N GLY A 90 24.59 14.45 5.22
CA GLY A 90 25.72 13.81 5.90
C GLY A 90 25.47 12.38 6.41
N LEU A 91 24.37 11.75 5.98
CA LEU A 91 23.99 10.38 6.32
C LEU A 91 24.56 9.40 5.29
N VAL A 92 25.84 9.07 5.42
CA VAL A 92 26.57 8.20 4.47
C VAL A 92 26.31 6.71 4.67
N ASP A 93 25.80 6.32 5.84
CA ASP A 93 25.63 4.95 6.33
C ASP A 93 24.24 4.36 6.09
N LYS A 94 23.31 5.14 5.51
CA LYS A 94 21.93 4.70 5.30
C LYS A 94 21.80 3.80 4.08
N PRO A 95 20.89 2.78 4.13
CA PRO A 95 20.56 2.00 2.95
C PRO A 95 20.10 2.89 1.81
N LYS A 96 20.59 2.58 0.60
CA LYS A 96 20.32 3.32 -0.62
C LYS A 96 19.59 2.44 -1.62
N PHE A 97 18.65 3.03 -2.33
CA PHE A 97 17.92 2.37 -3.42
C PHE A 97 17.98 3.25 -4.64
N GLU A 98 18.48 2.71 -5.75
CA GLU A 98 18.52 3.43 -7.02
C GLU A 98 17.34 3.00 -7.90
N ARG A 99 16.69 4.01 -8.50
CA ARG A 99 15.63 3.81 -9.50
C ARG A 99 15.52 5.01 -10.43
N ASP A 100 15.45 4.74 -11.73
CA ASP A 100 15.37 5.76 -12.79
C ASP A 100 16.50 6.81 -12.70
N GLY A 101 17.71 6.39 -12.33
CA GLY A 101 18.88 7.27 -12.14
C GLY A 101 18.81 8.17 -10.90
N VAL A 102 17.85 7.95 -10.00
CA VAL A 102 17.68 8.70 -8.75
C VAL A 102 17.97 7.79 -7.55
N VAL A 103 18.75 8.31 -6.59
CA VAL A 103 19.08 7.62 -5.34
C VAL A 103 18.11 8.03 -4.24
N TYR A 104 17.47 7.03 -3.62
CA TYR A 104 16.58 7.17 -2.48
C TYR A 104 17.28 6.64 -1.23
N TYR A 105 17.38 7.44 -0.19
CA TYR A 105 17.98 7.09 1.09
C TYR A 105 16.89 6.70 2.08
N LYS A 106 17.02 5.52 2.71
CA LYS A 106 16.13 5.12 3.79
C LYS A 106 16.51 5.80 5.09
N PHE A 107 15.58 6.57 5.64
CA PHE A 107 15.75 7.21 6.92
C PHE A 107 15.20 6.34 8.07
N ALA A 108 13.92 5.97 8.00
CA ALA A 108 13.20 5.30 9.09
C ALA A 108 12.16 4.29 8.58
N GLY A 109 11.61 3.51 9.52
CA GLY A 109 10.56 2.54 9.24
C GLY A 109 11.05 1.23 8.63
N GLY A 110 10.12 0.30 8.45
CA GLY A 110 10.36 -1.09 8.10
C GLY A 110 9.24 -1.73 7.29
N LEU A 111 8.31 -0.93 6.75
CA LEU A 111 7.08 -1.41 6.12
C LEU A 111 7.29 -2.51 5.05
N PRO A 112 8.18 -2.39 4.04
CA PRO A 112 8.49 -3.49 3.12
C PRO A 112 8.98 -4.77 3.80
N TYR A 113 9.77 -4.63 4.87
CA TYR A 113 10.28 -5.79 5.63
C TYR A 113 9.18 -6.45 6.46
N ARG A 114 8.23 -5.66 7.00
CA ARG A 114 7.06 -6.18 7.70
C ARG A 114 6.18 -7.01 6.78
N ILE A 115 5.91 -6.51 5.57
CA ILE A 115 5.13 -7.20 4.54
C ILE A 115 5.83 -8.49 4.12
N ASP A 116 7.13 -8.44 3.85
CA ASP A 116 7.90 -9.64 3.48
C ASP A 116 7.86 -10.69 4.61
N HIS A 117 8.10 -10.27 5.86
CA HIS A 117 8.03 -11.14 7.03
C HIS A 117 6.66 -11.80 7.19
N PHE A 118 5.57 -11.02 7.08
CA PHE A 118 4.21 -11.53 7.14
C PHE A 118 3.92 -12.53 6.03
N ALA A 119 4.36 -12.25 4.81
CA ALA A 119 4.22 -13.18 3.69
C ALA A 119 4.93 -14.51 3.99
N GLN A 120 6.16 -14.49 4.51
CA GLN A 120 6.89 -15.70 4.90
C GLN A 120 6.18 -16.49 6.01
N GLN A 121 5.62 -15.80 7.01
CA GLN A 121 4.83 -16.43 8.07
C GLN A 121 3.59 -17.11 7.49
N ILE A 122 2.82 -16.41 6.65
CA ILE A 122 1.62 -16.97 6.01
C ILE A 122 1.96 -18.21 5.19
N MET A 123 3.02 -18.15 4.36
CA MET A 123 3.48 -19.30 3.58
C MET A 123 3.87 -20.48 4.48
N SER A 124 4.57 -20.21 5.59
CA SER A 124 4.98 -21.26 6.54
C SER A 124 3.78 -21.89 7.23
N MET A 125 2.79 -21.10 7.65
CA MET A 125 1.55 -21.60 8.24
C MET A 125 0.78 -22.48 7.26
N SER A 126 0.66 -22.06 5.99
CA SER A 126 0.02 -22.87 4.95
C SER A 126 0.73 -24.20 4.71
N LYS A 127 2.07 -24.20 4.64
CA LYS A 127 2.85 -25.44 4.47
C LYS A 127 2.68 -26.39 5.65
N LEU A 128 2.68 -25.87 6.87
CA LEU A 128 2.46 -26.68 8.08
C LEU A 128 1.02 -27.19 8.17
N ARG A 129 0.03 -26.40 7.74
CA ARG A 129 -1.34 -26.89 7.60
C ARG A 129 -1.41 -28.08 6.62
N ASP A 130 -0.81 -27.97 5.46
CA ASP A 130 -0.86 -29.03 4.45
C ASP A 130 -0.07 -30.28 4.87
N TYR A 131 1.00 -30.11 5.64
CA TYR A 131 1.81 -31.22 6.13
C TYR A 131 1.17 -31.97 7.30
N ASN A 132 0.64 -31.25 8.30
CA ASN A 132 0.16 -31.86 9.55
C ASN A 132 -0.94 -31.07 10.27
N ASP A 133 -1.69 -30.23 9.56
CA ASP A 133 -2.88 -29.50 10.05
C ASP A 133 -2.62 -28.64 11.32
N GLN A 134 -1.41 -28.10 11.47
CA GLN A 134 -1.03 -27.31 12.66
C GLN A 134 -1.70 -25.93 12.73
N PHE A 135 -2.18 -25.42 11.60
CA PHE A 135 -2.79 -24.10 11.51
C PHE A 135 -4.16 -24.19 10.83
N ASP A 136 -5.16 -23.58 11.46
CA ASP A 136 -6.48 -23.44 10.87
C ASP A 136 -6.43 -22.47 9.67
N LEU A 137 -7.18 -22.79 8.62
CA LEU A 137 -7.40 -21.93 7.47
C LEU A 137 -7.93 -20.55 7.90
N ARG A 138 -8.77 -20.48 8.94
CA ARG A 138 -9.23 -19.20 9.52
C ARG A 138 -8.06 -18.31 9.92
N GLN A 139 -7.09 -18.85 10.65
CA GLN A 139 -5.94 -18.06 11.10
C GLN A 139 -5.09 -17.59 9.92
N ILE A 140 -4.87 -18.47 8.93
CA ILE A 140 -4.11 -18.13 7.72
C ILE A 140 -4.82 -17.01 6.95
N MET A 141 -6.14 -17.13 6.75
CA MET A 141 -6.93 -16.14 5.99
C MET A 141 -7.03 -14.81 6.72
N TYR A 142 -7.13 -14.80 8.05
CA TYR A 142 -7.02 -13.55 8.82
C TYR A 142 -5.69 -12.85 8.55
N ASN A 143 -4.57 -13.58 8.50
CA ASN A 143 -3.26 -12.99 8.18
C ASN A 143 -3.17 -12.49 6.72
N TYR A 144 -3.85 -13.13 5.76
CA TYR A 144 -3.98 -12.62 4.38
C TYR A 144 -4.72 -11.28 4.32
N LEU A 145 -5.70 -11.06 5.18
CA LEU A 145 -6.41 -9.77 5.27
C LEU A 145 -5.61 -8.75 6.07
N LEU A 146 -4.90 -9.19 7.12
CA LEU A 146 -4.07 -8.35 7.97
C LEU A 146 -2.87 -7.77 7.21
N ILE A 147 -2.23 -8.55 6.34
CA ILE A 147 -1.13 -8.05 5.49
C ILE A 147 -1.61 -6.95 4.51
N SER A 148 -2.90 -6.94 4.15
CA SER A 148 -3.46 -5.90 3.28
C SER A 148 -3.33 -4.52 3.87
N HIS A 149 -3.41 -4.39 5.20
CA HIS A 149 -3.20 -3.13 5.88
C HIS A 149 -1.85 -2.51 5.49
N TYR A 150 -0.77 -3.25 5.69
CA TYR A 150 0.58 -2.78 5.40
C TYR A 150 0.81 -2.52 3.90
N VAL A 151 0.19 -3.33 3.03
CA VAL A 151 0.26 -3.07 1.59
C VAL A 151 -0.44 -1.76 1.24
N VAL A 152 -1.58 -1.45 1.85
CA VAL A 152 -2.27 -0.15 1.66
C VAL A 152 -1.39 1.01 2.16
N ASP A 153 -0.80 0.87 3.35
CA ASP A 153 0.13 1.87 3.92
C ASP A 153 1.31 2.17 2.99
N ALA A 154 1.81 1.17 2.27
CA ALA A 154 2.92 1.37 1.33
C ALA A 154 2.54 2.26 0.14
N HIS A 155 1.24 2.45 -0.10
CA HIS A 155 0.68 3.33 -1.14
C HIS A 155 0.29 4.71 -0.61
N VAL A 156 0.35 4.95 0.71
CA VAL A 156 0.14 6.27 1.32
C VAL A 156 1.44 7.07 1.14
N PRO A 157 1.45 8.16 0.35
CA PRO A 157 2.71 8.85 0.01
C PRO A 157 3.49 9.35 1.21
N MET A 158 2.80 9.71 2.28
CA MET A 158 3.34 10.31 3.49
C MET A 158 4.04 9.25 4.34
N HIS A 159 3.58 7.99 4.31
CA HIS A 159 4.29 6.88 4.94
C HIS A 159 5.66 6.65 4.31
N CYS A 160 5.85 7.07 3.05
CA CYS A 160 7.10 6.92 2.32
C CYS A 160 7.93 8.21 2.20
N ASP A 161 7.41 9.36 2.61
CA ASP A 161 8.05 10.67 2.42
C ASP A 161 8.54 11.27 3.73
N LEU A 162 9.87 11.39 3.88
CA LEU A 162 10.47 12.01 5.07
C LEU A 162 10.03 13.46 5.31
N ARG A 163 9.63 14.19 4.27
CA ARG A 163 9.22 15.60 4.39
C ARG A 163 7.96 15.77 5.26
N ASP A 164 7.21 14.70 5.46
CA ASP A 164 6.04 14.63 6.33
C ASP A 164 6.38 14.46 7.82
N ASP A 165 7.63 14.14 8.16
CA ASP A 165 8.09 13.93 9.53
C ASP A 165 9.07 15.05 9.94
N PRO A 166 8.58 16.28 10.20
CA PRO A 166 9.43 17.40 10.60
C PRO A 166 10.01 17.16 12.00
N PRO A 167 11.26 17.61 12.24
CA PRO A 167 11.92 17.33 13.49
C PRO A 167 11.21 17.92 14.71
N THR A 168 11.11 17.10 15.75
CA THR A 168 10.59 17.55 17.05
C THR A 168 11.72 18.06 17.95
N LYS A 169 11.39 18.93 18.94
CA LYS A 169 12.40 19.41 19.89
C LYS A 169 12.91 18.24 20.75
N GLY A 170 14.19 17.88 20.61
CA GLY A 170 14.89 16.95 21.51
C GLY A 170 15.32 15.61 20.92
N ARG A 171 15.12 15.38 19.61
CA ARG A 171 15.61 14.17 18.91
C ARG A 171 16.80 14.53 18.02
N ASP A 172 18.00 14.13 18.43
CA ASP A 172 19.29 14.49 17.78
C ASP A 172 19.69 13.54 16.62
N THR A 173 18.86 12.55 16.28
CA THR A 173 19.15 11.53 15.25
C THR A 173 18.47 11.79 13.89
N GLU A 174 17.66 12.83 13.79
CA GLU A 174 16.95 13.22 12.56
C GLU A 174 17.85 14.08 11.65
N PRO A 175 17.76 13.98 10.31
CA PRO A 175 18.65 14.62 9.35
C PRO A 175 18.72 16.14 9.48
N SER A 176 17.81 16.75 10.23
CA SER A 176 17.73 18.18 10.52
C SER A 176 18.38 18.64 11.83
N ARG A 177 19.01 17.75 12.61
CA ARG A 177 19.53 18.09 13.96
C ARG A 177 20.93 17.60 14.33
N ARG A 178 21.82 17.31 13.39
CA ARG A 178 23.27 17.26 13.76
C ARG A 178 23.68 18.63 14.33
N LYS A 179 24.20 18.66 15.57
CA LYS A 179 24.71 19.86 16.23
C LYS A 179 25.86 20.46 15.42
N GLY A 180 25.64 21.64 14.84
CA GLY A 180 26.57 22.44 14.04
C GLY A 180 25.83 23.60 13.36
N SER A 181 26.53 24.69 13.04
CA SER A 181 25.96 25.90 12.45
C SER A 181 25.48 25.77 11.00
N ASP A 182 25.71 24.62 10.36
CA ASP A 182 25.34 24.34 8.97
C ASP A 182 24.22 23.28 8.90
N LYS A 183 23.06 23.61 9.47
CA LYS A 183 21.89 22.71 9.45
C LYS A 183 21.42 22.50 8.01
N PRO A 184 21.24 21.27 7.51
CA PRO A 184 20.62 21.09 6.22
C PRO A 184 19.15 21.54 6.29
N SER A 185 18.80 22.53 5.47
CA SER A 185 17.43 22.97 5.27
C SER A 185 16.64 21.83 4.62
N GLY A 186 15.74 21.21 5.38
CA GLY A 186 14.79 20.23 4.82
C GLY A 186 13.51 20.91 4.35
N LYS A 187 12.99 20.47 3.21
CA LYS A 187 11.73 21.00 2.67
C LYS A 187 10.53 20.20 3.18
N TYR A 188 10.02 20.58 4.35
CA TYR A 188 8.95 19.82 5.03
C TYR A 188 7.54 20.21 4.59
N MET A 189 6.63 19.24 4.63
CA MET A 189 5.19 19.43 4.46
C MET A 189 4.56 20.12 5.67
N ASP A 190 3.32 20.58 5.55
CA ASP A 190 2.54 21.03 6.71
C ASP A 190 2.36 19.85 7.68
N LYS A 191 2.38 20.11 9.00
CA LYS A 191 2.35 19.07 10.05
C LYS A 191 1.09 18.19 10.00
N ASP A 192 0.01 18.71 9.41
CA ASP A 192 -1.26 18.02 9.28
C ASP A 192 -1.48 17.49 7.86
N ALA A 193 -0.47 17.54 6.97
CA ALA A 193 -0.61 17.14 5.57
C ALA A 193 -1.02 15.66 5.43
N HIS A 194 -0.39 14.77 6.20
CA HIS A 194 -0.74 13.36 6.29
C HIS A 194 -2.20 13.15 6.69
N GLY A 195 -2.59 13.59 7.89
CA GLY A 195 -3.95 13.39 8.38
C GLY A 195 -5.02 14.05 7.50
N LYS A 196 -4.74 15.22 6.89
CA LYS A 196 -5.66 15.87 5.94
C LYS A 196 -5.85 15.06 4.66
N LEU A 197 -4.82 14.37 4.15
CA LEU A 197 -4.95 13.55 2.96
C LEU A 197 -5.74 12.27 3.26
N GLU A 198 -5.40 11.57 4.35
CA GLU A 198 -6.12 10.34 4.74
C GLU A 198 -7.59 10.62 5.02
N GLN A 199 -7.89 11.69 5.77
CA GLN A 199 -9.27 12.09 6.01
C GLN A 199 -10.02 12.41 4.72
N LEU A 200 -9.35 13.01 3.73
CA LEU A 200 -9.94 13.26 2.42
C LEU A 200 -10.26 11.96 1.69
N TRP A 201 -9.35 10.99 1.69
CA TRP A 201 -9.56 9.69 1.08
C TRP A 201 -10.66 8.90 1.79
N ASP A 202 -10.68 8.85 3.11
CA ASP A 202 -11.76 8.19 3.84
C ASP A 202 -13.12 8.84 3.57
N ASN A 203 -13.17 10.18 3.50
CA ASN A 203 -14.40 10.89 3.13
C ASN A 203 -14.84 10.55 1.69
N ALA A 204 -13.90 10.40 0.76
CA ALA A 204 -14.20 10.06 -0.63
C ALA A 204 -14.70 8.60 -0.78
N VAL A 205 -14.07 7.68 -0.04
CA VAL A 205 -14.34 6.23 -0.08
C VAL A 205 -15.63 5.87 0.64
N THR A 206 -15.92 6.48 1.80
CA THR A 206 -17.06 6.12 2.64
C THR A 206 -18.40 6.03 1.89
N PRO A 207 -18.85 7.04 1.10
CA PRO A 207 -20.12 6.93 0.37
C PRO A 207 -20.10 5.84 -0.70
N VAL A 208 -18.95 5.60 -1.34
CA VAL A 208 -18.77 4.54 -2.35
C VAL A 208 -18.88 3.17 -1.69
N ALA A 209 -18.15 2.94 -0.60
CA ALA A 209 -18.13 1.68 0.12
C ALA A 209 -19.50 1.34 0.75
N ILE A 210 -20.28 2.34 1.18
CA ILE A 210 -21.66 2.13 1.65
C ILE A 210 -22.58 1.74 0.50
N ARG A 211 -22.52 2.46 -0.62
CA ARG A 211 -23.35 2.18 -1.81
C ARG A 211 -23.10 0.78 -2.37
N GLU A 212 -21.85 0.33 -2.29
CA GLU A 212 -21.42 -0.99 -2.75
C GLU A 212 -21.52 -2.07 -1.67
N GLU A 213 -22.11 -1.74 -0.52
CA GLU A 213 -22.36 -2.67 0.60
C GLU A 213 -21.08 -3.32 1.17
N ILE A 214 -19.92 -2.66 1.01
CA ILE A 214 -18.63 -3.11 1.55
C ILE A 214 -18.52 -2.77 3.05
N ILE A 215 -19.06 -1.61 3.45
CA ILE A 215 -19.14 -1.21 4.86
C ILE A 215 -20.60 -0.94 5.25
N PRO A 216 -21.02 -1.34 6.47
CA PRO A 216 -22.34 -1.00 6.95
C PRO A 216 -22.44 0.51 7.20
N ARG A 217 -23.64 1.05 7.02
CA ARG A 217 -23.95 2.41 7.48
C ARG A 217 -24.03 2.43 9.00
N ALA A 218 -22.90 2.66 9.66
CA ALA A 218 -22.82 2.61 11.12
C ALA A 218 -23.31 3.89 11.81
N TRP A 219 -23.20 5.05 11.16
CA TRP A 219 -23.54 6.34 11.78
C TRP A 219 -24.44 7.22 10.92
N ALA A 220 -25.26 8.06 11.55
CA ALA A 220 -26.09 9.05 10.84
C ALA A 220 -25.27 10.02 9.98
N LYS A 221 -24.03 10.30 10.40
CA LYS A 221 -23.06 11.15 9.67
C LYS A 221 -22.41 10.46 8.47
N ASP A 222 -22.56 9.14 8.34
CA ASP A 222 -22.11 8.41 7.16
C ASP A 222 -23.15 8.66 6.06
N ARG A 223 -22.93 9.73 5.33
CA ARG A 223 -23.75 10.14 4.18
C ARG A 223 -23.40 9.26 3.00
N VAL A 224 -24.42 8.89 2.22
CA VAL A 224 -24.26 8.20 0.93
C VAL A 224 -23.93 9.20 -0.18
N ASP A 225 -24.00 10.50 0.13
CA ASP A 225 -23.73 11.57 -0.82
C ASP A 225 -22.27 11.54 -1.27
N ASN A 226 -22.07 11.45 -2.58
CA ASN A 226 -20.74 11.48 -3.17
C ASN A 226 -20.01 12.79 -2.82
N THR A 227 -18.72 12.67 -2.55
CA THR A 227 -17.81 13.82 -2.50
C THR A 227 -17.28 14.13 -3.90
N LYS A 228 -16.56 15.24 -4.04
CA LYS A 228 -15.84 15.61 -5.27
C LYS A 228 -14.91 14.49 -5.79
N TYR A 229 -14.37 13.64 -4.91
CA TYR A 229 -13.38 12.62 -5.26
C TYR A 229 -13.94 11.19 -5.23
N SER A 230 -15.25 11.01 -5.00
CA SER A 230 -15.85 9.68 -4.88
C SER A 230 -15.78 8.88 -6.19
N ASP A 231 -15.85 9.54 -7.34
CA ASP A 231 -15.69 8.86 -8.63
C ASP A 231 -14.24 8.45 -8.90
N ASP A 232 -13.26 9.24 -8.41
CA ASP A 232 -11.83 8.95 -8.57
C ASP A 232 -11.40 7.69 -7.80
N VAL A 233 -12.09 7.37 -6.71
CA VAL A 233 -11.85 6.17 -5.89
C VAL A 233 -12.79 5.01 -6.23
N SER A 234 -13.75 5.19 -7.15
CA SER A 234 -14.66 4.12 -7.57
C SER A 234 -14.06 3.28 -8.70
N PHE A 235 -14.13 1.96 -8.54
CA PHE A 235 -13.62 0.97 -9.49
C PHE A 235 -14.62 -0.14 -9.72
N CYS A 236 -14.61 -0.68 -10.94
CA CYS A 236 -15.45 -1.78 -11.38
C CYS A 236 -14.63 -2.88 -12.06
N LEU A 237 -15.26 -4.01 -12.38
CA LEU A 237 -14.60 -5.13 -13.06
C LEU A 237 -13.98 -4.77 -14.41
N ASP A 238 -14.49 -3.73 -15.06
CA ASP A 238 -13.94 -3.26 -16.33
C ASP A 238 -12.57 -2.63 -16.16
N ASP A 239 -12.26 -2.02 -15.00
CA ASP A 239 -10.94 -1.48 -14.69
C ASP A 239 -9.84 -2.55 -14.62
N CYS A 240 -10.23 -3.83 -14.56
CA CYS A 240 -9.34 -4.99 -14.56
C CYS A 240 -9.14 -5.62 -15.95
N LYS A 241 -9.79 -5.09 -16.99
CA LYS A 241 -9.57 -5.55 -18.37
C LYS A 241 -8.17 -5.15 -18.84
N LYS A 242 -7.65 -5.87 -19.83
CA LYS A 242 -6.34 -5.58 -20.44
C LYS A 242 -6.24 -4.11 -20.86
N GLY A 243 -5.19 -3.43 -20.40
CA GLY A 243 -4.92 -2.03 -20.74
C GLY A 243 -5.68 -1.01 -19.89
N GLN A 244 -6.45 -1.46 -18.90
CA GLN A 244 -7.17 -0.59 -17.98
C GLN A 244 -6.34 -0.31 -16.72
N ALA A 245 -6.91 0.48 -15.81
CA ALA A 245 -6.20 1.08 -14.68
C ALA A 245 -5.57 0.05 -13.74
N ILE A 246 -6.26 -1.04 -13.40
CA ILE A 246 -5.83 -2.00 -12.38
C ILE A 246 -4.97 -3.08 -13.01
N ARG A 247 -3.66 -2.99 -12.81
CA ARG A 247 -2.67 -3.95 -13.33
C ARG A 247 -2.14 -4.81 -12.19
N VAL A 248 -1.96 -6.11 -12.45
CA VAL A 248 -1.43 -7.04 -11.44
C VAL A 248 -0.04 -7.48 -11.84
N PRO A 249 1.02 -6.90 -11.26
CA PRO A 249 2.38 -7.34 -11.56
C PRO A 249 2.64 -8.76 -11.03
N ILE A 250 3.45 -9.53 -11.77
CA ILE A 250 4.03 -10.77 -11.26
C ILE A 250 5.29 -10.42 -10.47
N ILE A 251 5.29 -10.83 -9.20
CA ILE A 251 6.45 -10.75 -8.32
C ILE A 251 7.31 -12.01 -8.57
N SER A 252 8.61 -11.83 -8.85
CA SER A 252 9.56 -12.94 -8.97
C SER A 252 9.78 -13.66 -7.63
N GLY A 253 10.25 -14.92 -7.68
CA GLY A 253 10.26 -15.84 -6.53
C GLY A 253 10.97 -15.34 -5.26
N THR A 254 12.01 -14.52 -5.39
CA THR A 254 12.75 -13.89 -4.27
C THR A 254 12.49 -12.38 -4.16
N GLY A 255 11.53 -11.87 -4.92
CA GLY A 255 11.41 -10.45 -5.22
C GLY A 255 10.43 -9.66 -4.35
N LEU A 256 9.73 -10.26 -3.37
CA LEU A 256 8.66 -9.54 -2.63
C LEU A 256 9.21 -8.32 -1.87
N MET A 257 10.26 -8.47 -1.08
CA MET A 257 10.89 -7.33 -0.40
C MET A 257 11.31 -6.22 -1.39
N ARG A 258 11.96 -6.58 -2.50
CA ARG A 258 12.38 -5.60 -3.51
C ARG A 258 11.17 -4.93 -4.17
N PHE A 259 10.15 -5.70 -4.51
CA PHE A 259 8.88 -5.22 -5.06
C PHE A 259 8.21 -4.20 -4.13
N MET A 260 8.15 -4.48 -2.82
CA MET A 260 7.53 -3.55 -1.87
C MET A 260 8.37 -2.29 -1.62
N ILE A 261 9.71 -2.38 -1.67
CA ILE A 261 10.58 -1.19 -1.70
C ILE A 261 10.27 -0.35 -2.94
N ASP A 262 10.11 -1.00 -4.09
CA ASP A 262 9.77 -0.37 -5.35
C ASP A 262 8.39 0.31 -5.33
N VAL A 263 7.41 -0.27 -4.62
CA VAL A 263 6.11 0.37 -4.33
C VAL A 263 6.30 1.63 -3.47
N CYS A 264 7.08 1.55 -2.39
CA CYS A 264 7.32 2.69 -1.51
C CYS A 264 8.05 3.84 -2.24
N ILE A 265 8.97 3.53 -3.16
CA ILE A 265 9.62 4.54 -4.00
C ILE A 265 8.61 5.24 -4.91
N GLU A 266 7.69 4.50 -5.54
CA GLU A 266 6.63 5.12 -6.35
C GLU A 266 5.66 5.95 -5.50
N SER A 267 5.35 5.50 -4.29
CA SER A 267 4.57 6.26 -3.31
C SER A 267 5.26 7.58 -2.92
N LYS A 268 6.58 7.55 -2.65
CA LYS A 268 7.41 8.76 -2.44
C LYS A 268 7.37 9.71 -3.64
N LYS A 269 7.50 9.20 -4.87
CA LYS A 269 7.40 10.03 -6.08
C LYS A 269 6.04 10.72 -6.20
N ARG A 270 4.96 10.04 -5.84
CA ARG A 270 3.61 10.63 -5.78
C ARG A 270 3.51 11.70 -4.69
N GLY A 271 4.14 11.47 -3.53
CA GLY A 271 4.28 12.48 -2.48
C GLY A 271 4.96 13.75 -2.97
N ARG A 272 5.99 13.62 -3.81
CA ARG A 272 6.62 14.77 -4.50
C ARG A 272 5.74 15.47 -5.51
N LYS A 273 4.87 14.75 -6.22
CA LYS A 273 3.90 15.37 -7.14
C LYS A 273 2.82 16.12 -6.37
N LEU A 274 2.27 15.50 -5.33
CA LEU A 274 1.21 16.07 -4.50
C LEU A 274 1.72 17.22 -3.63
N PHE A 275 2.95 17.16 -3.16
CA PHE A 275 3.60 18.22 -2.38
C PHE A 275 4.93 18.59 -3.06
N PRO A 276 4.89 19.49 -4.05
CA PRO A 276 6.05 19.88 -4.84
C PRO A 276 7.21 20.40 -4.00
N LEU A 277 8.44 20.22 -4.50
CA LEU A 277 9.64 20.58 -3.76
C LEU A 277 9.83 22.09 -3.60
N ASP A 278 9.36 22.89 -4.55
CA ASP A 278 9.36 24.35 -4.49
C ASP A 278 8.28 24.90 -3.53
N ASN A 279 7.22 24.14 -3.27
CA ASN A 279 6.15 24.51 -2.34
C ASN A 279 5.60 23.32 -1.54
N PRO A 280 6.39 22.72 -0.63
CA PRO A 280 6.00 21.47 0.06
C PRO A 280 4.83 21.66 1.03
N LYS A 281 4.52 22.91 1.42
CA LYS A 281 3.43 23.23 2.35
C LYS A 281 2.05 23.24 1.68
N LYS A 282 2.00 23.36 0.35
CA LYS A 282 0.74 23.41 -0.41
C LYS A 282 0.59 22.16 -1.26
N ARG A 283 -0.51 21.44 -1.05
CA ARG A 283 -0.86 20.30 -1.90
C ARG A 283 -1.24 20.79 -3.30
N ASN A 284 -0.79 20.07 -4.32
CA ASN A 284 -1.16 20.26 -5.71
C ASN A 284 -2.53 19.60 -5.98
N ASP A 285 -3.60 20.36 -5.75
CA ASP A 285 -4.98 19.87 -5.93
C ASP A 285 -5.37 19.67 -7.41
N ASP A 286 -4.65 20.26 -8.37
CA ASP A 286 -4.94 20.15 -9.81
C ASP A 286 -4.71 18.71 -10.33
N ILE A 287 -3.79 17.98 -9.69
CA ILE A 287 -3.48 16.59 -10.06
C ILE A 287 -4.00 15.56 -9.05
N LEU A 288 -4.65 16.00 -7.97
CA LEU A 288 -5.02 15.15 -6.84
C LEU A 288 -5.99 14.03 -7.25
N ALA A 289 -7.02 14.36 -8.03
CA ALA A 289 -8.01 13.39 -8.52
C ALA A 289 -7.33 12.24 -9.29
N LYS A 290 -6.57 12.61 -10.34
CA LYS A 290 -5.82 11.66 -11.16
C LYS A 290 -4.82 10.84 -10.34
N THR A 291 -4.05 11.48 -9.47
CA THR A 291 -3.03 10.81 -8.67
C THR A 291 -3.66 9.87 -7.64
N THR A 292 -4.81 10.24 -7.07
CA THR A 292 -5.59 9.38 -6.17
C THR A 292 -6.09 8.13 -6.90
N ARG A 293 -6.68 8.29 -8.09
CA ARG A 293 -7.11 7.15 -8.91
C ARG A 293 -5.95 6.21 -9.24
N GLU A 294 -4.79 6.76 -9.64
CA GLU A 294 -3.58 5.98 -9.90
C GLU A 294 -3.09 5.22 -8.65
N ILE A 295 -3.08 5.88 -7.48
CA ILE A 295 -2.71 5.27 -6.19
C ILE A 295 -3.61 4.09 -5.86
N PHE A 296 -4.93 4.30 -5.93
CA PHE A 296 -5.91 3.29 -5.58
C PHE A 296 -5.88 2.10 -6.55
N ALA A 297 -5.78 2.36 -7.85
CA ALA A 297 -5.68 1.33 -8.87
C ALA A 297 -4.45 0.45 -8.67
N ASP A 298 -3.29 1.07 -8.43
CA ASP A 298 -2.04 0.35 -8.17
C ASP A 298 -2.11 -0.41 -6.84
N CYS A 299 -2.72 0.16 -5.80
CA CYS A 299 -2.89 -0.50 -4.51
C CYS A 299 -3.72 -1.78 -4.66
N ILE A 300 -4.87 -1.71 -5.33
CA ILE A 300 -5.72 -2.88 -5.62
C ILE A 300 -4.94 -3.93 -6.42
N GLY A 301 -4.20 -3.50 -7.45
CA GLY A 301 -3.33 -4.35 -8.25
C GLY A 301 -2.23 -5.06 -7.45
N ASN A 302 -1.56 -4.32 -6.57
CA ASN A 302 -0.44 -4.79 -5.76
C ASN A 302 -0.90 -5.69 -4.60
N LEU A 303 -2.07 -5.45 -4.00
CA LEU A 303 -2.72 -6.36 -3.06
C LEU A 303 -2.90 -7.75 -3.70
N MET A 304 -3.50 -7.79 -4.89
CA MET A 304 -3.68 -9.04 -5.64
C MET A 304 -2.33 -9.70 -5.99
N ALA A 305 -1.31 -8.90 -6.33
CA ALA A 305 0.03 -9.41 -6.64
C ALA A 305 0.70 -10.05 -5.41
N VAL A 306 0.62 -9.42 -4.24
CA VAL A 306 1.18 -9.94 -2.98
C VAL A 306 0.45 -11.21 -2.56
N TRP A 307 -0.89 -11.22 -2.56
CA TRP A 307 -1.64 -12.44 -2.24
C TRP A 307 -1.35 -13.57 -3.22
N ARG A 308 -1.23 -13.26 -4.52
CA ARG A 308 -0.83 -14.23 -5.55
C ARG A 308 0.56 -14.79 -5.26
N TYR A 309 1.52 -13.94 -4.93
CA TYR A 309 2.88 -14.36 -4.59
C TYR A 309 2.88 -15.37 -3.44
N ILE A 310 2.23 -15.03 -2.32
CA ILE A 310 2.11 -15.93 -1.16
C ILE A 310 1.43 -17.25 -1.57
N TRP A 311 0.32 -17.15 -2.32
CA TRP A 311 -0.47 -18.31 -2.71
C TRP A 311 0.30 -19.31 -3.57
N VAL A 312 1.05 -18.81 -4.57
CA VAL A 312 1.85 -19.64 -5.49
C VAL A 312 3.05 -20.23 -4.77
N ARG A 313 3.75 -19.43 -3.96
CA ARG A 313 5.00 -19.84 -3.30
C ARG A 313 4.78 -20.82 -2.14
N HIS A 314 3.58 -20.89 -1.57
CA HIS A 314 3.29 -21.97 -0.63
C HIS A 314 3.20 -23.34 -1.32
N GLN A 315 2.85 -23.38 -2.61
CA GLN A 315 2.72 -24.62 -3.40
C GLN A 315 4.05 -25.13 -3.98
N GLU A 316 5.13 -24.33 -3.87
CA GLU A 316 6.50 -24.67 -4.29
C GLU A 316 7.31 -25.15 -3.08
#